data_AF-A0AAN0K2A4-F1
#
_entry.id   AF-A0AAN0K2A4-F1
#
_cell.length_a   1.000
_cell.length_b   1.000
_cell.length_c   1.000
_cell.angle_alpha   90.00
_cell.angle_beta   90.00
_cell.angle_gamma   90.00
#
_symmetry.space_group_name_H-M   'P 1'
#
loop_
_entity.id
_entity.type
_entity.pdbx_description
1 polymer ?
#
loop_
_entity_poly.entity_id
_entity_poly.type
_entity_poly.pdbx_seq_one_letter_code
_entity_poly.pdbx_strand_id
1 'polypeptide(L)'
;MNTFGVDFLEHLKATKRHIPIIVTKCINEIDERGLNTQGLYRISSAKSKMEKLCQLFEAGSERVDLSDLPPHLISSCLKLYFRQLPEPLLTFSLYQEFLSFAKEATRYLPCDLSAATNDKEMKARELLKRLRELIYRLPEQNQLTLARLMYHLHR
;
A
#
# COMPACT_ATOMS: atom_id res chain seq x y z
N MET A 1 -12.77 -18.54 3.44
CA MET A 1 -11.31 -18.47 3.26
C MET A 1 -10.86 -17.24 4.01
N ASN A 2 -9.84 -17.37 4.87
CA ASN A 2 -9.44 -16.23 5.68
C ASN A 2 -8.80 -15.13 4.81
N THR A 3 -9.02 -13.87 5.17
CA THR A 3 -8.54 -12.71 4.43
C THR A 3 -7.32 -12.07 5.09
N PHE A 4 -7.30 -11.99 6.43
CA PHE A 4 -6.20 -11.40 7.18
C PHE A 4 -5.23 -12.49 7.66
N GLY A 5 -3.93 -12.16 7.75
CA GLY A 5 -2.94 -13.08 8.31
C GLY A 5 -2.55 -14.26 7.43
N VAL A 6 -3.03 -14.30 6.18
CA VAL A 6 -2.76 -15.39 5.23
C VAL A 6 -1.62 -15.03 4.29
N ASP A 7 -0.93 -16.04 3.74
CA ASP A 7 0.08 -15.82 2.73
C ASP A 7 -0.50 -15.08 1.52
N PHE A 8 0.17 -14.01 1.12
CA PHE A 8 -0.31 -13.07 0.12
C PHE A 8 -0.42 -13.71 -1.27
N LEU A 9 0.59 -14.48 -1.68
CA LEU A 9 0.64 -15.09 -3.00
C LEU A 9 -0.31 -16.28 -3.09
N GLU A 10 -0.41 -17.09 -2.04
CA GLU A 10 -1.38 -18.18 -1.95
C GLU A 10 -2.82 -17.66 -1.98
N HIS A 11 -3.12 -16.58 -1.24
CA HIS A 11 -4.44 -15.97 -1.24
C HIS A 11 -4.85 -15.48 -2.63
N LEU A 12 -3.93 -14.82 -3.35
CA LEU A 12 -4.17 -14.34 -4.72
C LEU A 12 -4.34 -15.47 -5.72
N LYS A 13 -3.54 -16.54 -5.60
CA LYS A 13 -3.65 -17.74 -6.42
C LYS A 13 -5.00 -18.43 -6.23
N ALA A 14 -5.44 -18.60 -4.98
CA ALA A 14 -6.70 -19.25 -4.65
C ALA A 14 -7.92 -18.44 -5.12
N THR A 15 -7.86 -17.10 -5.00
CA THR A 15 -8.92 -16.20 -5.45
C THR A 15 -8.85 -15.88 -6.94
N LYS A 16 -7.81 -16.33 -7.65
CA LYS A 16 -7.53 -16.04 -9.07
C LYS A 16 -7.51 -14.53 -9.36
N ARG A 17 -6.87 -13.75 -8.47
CA ARG A 17 -6.74 -12.30 -8.60
C ARG A 17 -5.27 -11.89 -8.62
N HIS A 18 -5.00 -10.72 -9.20
CA HIS A 18 -3.67 -10.11 -9.19
C HIS A 18 -3.48 -9.12 -8.02
N ILE A 19 -4.58 -8.57 -7.50
CA ILE A 19 -4.62 -7.63 -6.38
C ILE A 19 -5.72 -8.09 -5.42
N PRO A 20 -5.51 -8.07 -4.08
CA PRO A 20 -6.52 -8.53 -3.14
C PRO A 20 -7.77 -7.67 -3.22
N ILE A 21 -8.95 -8.32 -3.15
CA ILE A 21 -10.23 -7.63 -3.26
C ILE A 21 -10.42 -6.56 -2.15
N ILE A 22 -9.93 -6.83 -0.93
CA ILE A 22 -9.94 -5.87 0.17
C ILE A 22 -9.14 -4.61 -0.17
N VAL A 23 -7.99 -4.75 -0.84
CA VAL A 23 -7.17 -3.60 -1.27
C VAL A 23 -7.93 -2.78 -2.30
N THR A 24 -8.47 -3.43 -3.34
CA THR A 24 -9.22 -2.73 -4.40
C THR A 24 -10.47 -2.03 -3.85
N LYS A 25 -11.29 -2.71 -3.04
CA LYS A 25 -12.51 -2.12 -2.46
C LYS A 25 -12.20 -0.94 -1.56
N CYS A 26 -11.28 -1.10 -0.61
CA CYS A 26 -10.92 -0.02 0.30
C CYS A 26 -10.35 1.18 -0.45
N ILE A 27 -9.46 0.96 -1.42
CA ILE A 27 -8.88 2.04 -2.22
C ILE A 27 -9.95 2.73 -3.05
N ASN A 28 -10.81 2.00 -3.78
CA ASN A 28 -11.85 2.59 -4.62
C ASN A 28 -12.81 3.46 -3.80
N GLU A 29 -13.23 2.97 -2.64
CA GLU A 29 -14.15 3.70 -1.76
C GLU A 29 -13.52 5.00 -1.21
N ILE A 30 -12.24 4.95 -0.84
CA ILE A 30 -11.50 6.13 -0.39
C ILE A 30 -11.25 7.10 -1.57
N ASP A 31 -10.92 6.57 -2.74
CA ASP A 31 -10.74 7.31 -3.98
C ASP A 31 -12.00 8.08 -4.40
N GLU A 32 -13.18 7.52 -4.12
CA GLU A 32 -14.48 8.07 -4.51
C GLU A 32 -14.94 9.21 -3.58
N ARG A 33 -14.82 9.04 -2.25
CA ARG A 33 -15.36 10.01 -1.28
C ARG A 33 -14.46 10.34 -0.09
N GLY A 34 -13.32 9.65 0.04
CA GLY A 34 -12.44 9.74 1.20
C GLY A 34 -11.30 10.75 1.08
N LEU A 35 -10.91 11.16 -0.14
CA LEU A 35 -9.69 11.95 -0.37
C LEU A 35 -9.67 13.30 0.38
N ASN A 36 -10.82 13.96 0.54
CA ASN A 36 -10.93 15.23 1.26
C ASN A 36 -11.04 15.06 2.80
N THR A 37 -10.95 13.84 3.32
CA THR A 37 -11.06 13.57 4.76
C THR A 37 -9.79 14.00 5.48
N GLN A 38 -9.90 14.98 6.38
CA GLN A 38 -8.76 15.48 7.15
C GLN A 38 -8.09 14.35 7.95
N GLY A 39 -6.78 14.20 7.80
CA GLY A 39 -6.02 13.21 8.57
C GLY A 39 -6.30 11.76 8.14
N LEU A 40 -6.77 11.53 6.91
CA LEU A 40 -6.83 10.20 6.29
C LEU A 40 -5.48 9.48 6.45
N TYR A 41 -5.51 8.17 6.69
CA TYR A 41 -4.36 7.33 7.04
C TYR A 41 -3.61 7.66 8.35
N ARG A 42 -3.72 8.88 8.90
CA ARG A 42 -3.13 9.28 10.19
C ARG A 42 -4.05 9.02 11.38
N ILE A 43 -5.33 9.35 11.26
CA ILE A 43 -6.34 9.16 12.31
C ILE A 43 -6.80 7.70 12.33
N SER A 44 -6.80 7.09 13.52
CA SER A 44 -7.25 5.71 13.74
C SER A 44 -8.73 5.66 14.10
N SER A 45 -9.40 4.58 13.68
CA SER A 45 -10.79 4.32 14.03
C SER A 45 -10.96 3.55 15.34
N ALA A 46 -12.17 3.60 15.89
CA ALA A 46 -12.55 2.81 17.06
C ALA A 46 -12.34 1.30 16.80
N LYS A 47 -11.64 0.63 17.73
CA LYS A 47 -11.28 -0.79 17.64
C LYS A 47 -12.48 -1.69 17.35
N SER A 48 -13.61 -1.47 18.04
CA SER A 48 -14.84 -2.25 17.85
C SER A 48 -15.43 -2.16 16.44
N LYS A 49 -15.32 -1.00 15.78
CA LYS A 49 -15.76 -0.84 14.38
C LYS A 49 -14.80 -1.55 13.42
N MET A 50 -13.49 -1.49 13.69
CA MET A 50 -12.50 -2.22 12.88
C MET A 50 -12.72 -3.73 12.96
N GLU A 51 -12.91 -4.28 14.15
CA GLU A 51 -13.13 -5.72 14.35
C GLU A 51 -14.36 -6.21 13.59
N LYS A 52 -15.46 -5.44 13.62
CA LYS A 52 -16.67 -5.74 12.82
C LYS A 52 -16.38 -5.75 11.33
N LEU A 53 -15.67 -4.74 10.82
CA LEU A 53 -15.32 -4.69 9.40
C LEU A 53 -14.39 -5.84 8.99
N CYS A 54 -13.42 -6.21 9.83
CA CYS A 54 -12.58 -7.37 9.58
C CYS A 54 -13.41 -8.65 9.49
N GLN A 55 -14.35 -8.87 10.41
CA GLN A 55 -15.25 -10.03 10.38
C GLN A 55 -16.08 -10.09 9.09
N LEU A 56 -16.54 -8.94 8.56
CA LEU A 56 -17.25 -8.90 7.27
C LEU A 56 -16.36 -9.35 6.11
N PHE A 57 -15.11 -8.89 6.06
CA PHE A 57 -14.15 -9.33 5.02
C PHE A 57 -13.80 -10.81 5.16
N GLU A 58 -13.64 -11.31 6.38
CA GLU A 58 -13.40 -12.74 6.68
C GLU A 58 -14.60 -13.62 6.28
N ALA A 59 -15.83 -13.16 6.50
CA ALA A 59 -17.04 -13.88 6.13
C ALA A 59 -17.27 -13.93 4.61
N GLY A 60 -16.80 -12.91 3.87
CA GLY A 60 -16.90 -12.89 2.42
C GLY A 60 -16.55 -11.54 1.82
N SER A 61 -15.27 -11.35 1.50
CA SER A 61 -14.75 -10.10 0.96
C SER A 61 -15.49 -9.55 -0.27
N GLU A 62 -16.00 -10.42 -1.16
CA GLU A 62 -16.78 -10.02 -2.35
C GLU A 62 -18.10 -9.34 -2.00
N ARG A 63 -18.71 -9.66 -0.86
CA ARG A 63 -20.04 -9.16 -0.45
C ARG A 63 -19.98 -7.94 0.45
N VAL A 64 -18.79 -7.56 0.93
CA VAL A 64 -18.63 -6.40 1.81
C VAL A 64 -18.98 -5.12 1.07
N ASP A 65 -19.95 -4.40 1.59
CA ASP A 65 -20.30 -3.04 1.18
C ASP A 65 -19.60 -2.03 2.11
N LEU A 66 -19.00 -1.00 1.53
CA LEU A 66 -18.25 0.04 2.23
C LEU A 66 -18.90 1.42 2.13
N SER A 67 -19.98 1.60 1.35
CA SER A 67 -20.52 2.91 0.99
C SER A 67 -20.90 3.77 2.21
N ASP A 68 -21.46 3.16 3.25
CA ASP A 68 -21.89 3.87 4.47
C ASP A 68 -20.81 3.95 5.56
N LEU A 69 -19.62 3.40 5.34
CA LEU A 69 -18.58 3.34 6.37
C LEU A 69 -17.73 4.62 6.42
N PRO A 70 -17.30 5.11 7.59
CA PRO A 70 -16.42 6.27 7.67
C PRO A 70 -15.07 6.04 6.95
N PRO A 71 -14.51 7.02 6.20
CA PRO A 71 -13.22 6.85 5.51
C PRO A 71 -12.04 6.50 6.44
N HIS A 72 -12.05 7.01 7.68
CA HIS A 72 -11.08 6.62 8.70
C HIS A 72 -11.13 5.13 9.04
N LEU A 73 -12.32 4.50 8.97
CA LEU A 73 -12.49 3.08 9.27
C LEU A 73 -11.92 2.23 8.14
N ILE A 74 -12.23 2.60 6.90
CA ILE A 74 -11.78 1.91 5.69
C ILE A 74 -10.25 2.00 5.58
N SER A 75 -9.68 3.20 5.72
CA SER A 75 -8.22 3.40 5.70
C SER A 75 -7.51 2.66 6.84
N SER A 76 -8.13 2.59 8.03
CA SER A 76 -7.57 1.80 9.14
C SER A 76 -7.60 0.30 8.87
N CYS A 77 -8.66 -0.20 8.24
CA CYS A 77 -8.78 -1.60 7.80
C CYS A 77 -7.72 -1.96 6.74
N LEU A 78 -7.55 -1.09 5.73
CA LEU A 78 -6.52 -1.26 4.71
C LEU A 78 -5.11 -1.32 5.29
N LYS A 79 -4.79 -0.42 6.24
CA LYS A 79 -3.52 -0.46 6.97
C LYS A 79 -3.34 -1.76 7.76
N LEU A 80 -4.39 -2.23 8.42
CA LEU A 80 -4.36 -3.48 9.19
C LEU A 80 -4.09 -4.68 8.29
N TYR A 81 -4.71 -4.74 7.11
CA TYR A 81 -4.49 -5.81 6.13
C TYR A 81 -3.00 -5.95 5.79
N PHE A 82 -2.36 -4.87 5.35
CA PHE A 82 -0.93 -4.91 5.01
C PHE A 82 -0.04 -5.25 6.21
N ARG A 83 -0.40 -4.78 7.41
CA ARG A 83 0.36 -5.06 8.65
C ARG A 83 0.27 -6.53 9.07
N GLN A 84 -0.82 -7.22 8.73
CA GLN A 84 -1.02 -8.61 9.09
C GLN A 84 -0.50 -9.60 8.06
N LEU A 85 0.02 -9.15 6.91
CA LEU A 85 0.66 -10.06 5.97
C LEU A 85 1.84 -10.78 6.64
N PRO A 86 1.94 -12.13 6.54
CA PRO A 86 3.10 -12.87 7.06
C PRO A 86 4.41 -12.40 6.45
N GLU A 87 4.39 -12.10 5.16
CA GLU A 87 5.47 -11.48 4.39
C GLU A 87 5.03 -10.06 4.00
N PRO A 88 5.80 -8.99 4.31
CA PRO A 88 5.42 -7.63 3.98
C PRO A 88 5.37 -7.43 2.46
N LEU A 89 4.58 -6.45 2.01
CA LEU A 89 4.42 -6.16 0.58
C LEU A 89 5.76 -5.90 -0.15
N LEU A 90 6.73 -5.32 0.55
CA LEU A 90 8.08 -5.04 0.02
C LEU A 90 9.12 -6.14 0.30
N THR A 91 8.67 -7.28 0.84
CA THR A 91 9.44 -8.47 1.28
C THR A 91 10.55 -8.20 2.31
N PHE A 92 10.81 -9.17 3.18
CA PHE A 92 11.94 -9.12 4.10
C PHE A 92 13.27 -9.23 3.36
N SER A 93 13.30 -10.00 2.26
CA SER A 93 14.51 -10.21 1.46
C SER A 93 15.07 -8.92 0.85
N LEU A 94 14.22 -7.96 0.47
CA LEU A 94 14.63 -6.68 -0.12
C LEU A 94 14.66 -5.53 0.90
N TYR A 95 14.28 -5.77 2.16
CA TYR A 95 14.15 -4.73 3.17
C TYR A 95 15.41 -3.89 3.36
N GLN A 96 16.58 -4.53 3.48
CA GLN A 96 17.85 -3.81 3.67
C GLN A 96 18.22 -2.95 2.47
N GLU A 97 17.86 -3.39 1.26
CA GLU A 97 18.16 -2.67 0.03
C GLU A 97 17.23 -1.46 -0.14
N PHE A 98 15.94 -1.60 0.16
CA PHE A 98 15.01 -0.48 0.24
C PHE A 98 15.43 0.54 1.30
N LEU A 99 15.88 0.08 2.47
CA LEU A 99 16.36 0.96 3.53
C LEU A 99 17.64 1.72 3.13
N SER A 100 18.58 1.02 2.49
CA SER A 100 19.80 1.62 1.92
C SER A 100 19.45 2.67 0.87
N PHE A 101 18.54 2.34 -0.06
CA PHE A 101 18.03 3.27 -1.06
C PHE A 101 17.39 4.50 -0.42
N ALA A 102 16.49 4.33 0.57
CA ALA A 102 15.79 5.43 1.21
C ALA A 102 16.74 6.41 1.92
N LYS A 103 17.78 5.89 2.59
CA LYS A 103 18.84 6.70 3.22
C LYS A 103 19.61 7.52 2.18
N GLU A 104 19.92 6.93 1.04
CA GLU A 104 20.58 7.63 -0.06
C GLU A 104 19.65 8.70 -0.66
N ALA A 105 18.43 8.31 -1.04
CA ALA A 105 17.43 9.18 -1.64
C ALA A 105 17.17 10.43 -0.78
N THR A 106 16.99 10.26 0.54
CA THR A 106 16.75 11.38 1.48
C THR A 106 17.91 12.38 1.51
N ARG A 107 19.16 11.94 1.28
CA ARG A 107 20.33 12.83 1.25
C ARG A 107 20.40 13.67 -0.02
N TYR A 108 19.92 13.13 -1.15
CA TYR A 108 20.09 13.74 -2.48
C TYR A 108 18.82 14.38 -3.06
N LEU A 109 17.63 14.02 -2.57
CA LEU A 109 16.35 14.62 -2.93
C LEU A 109 15.89 15.54 -1.78
N PRO A 110 16.42 16.77 -1.64
CA PRO A 110 15.82 17.76 -0.76
C PRO A 110 14.44 18.18 -1.31
N CYS A 111 13.53 18.57 -0.41
CA CYS A 111 12.18 19.05 -0.76
C CYS A 111 12.18 20.32 -1.63
N ASP A 112 13.31 21.01 -1.76
CA ASP A 112 13.44 22.27 -2.47
C ASP A 112 14.09 22.05 -3.86
N LEU A 113 13.23 21.90 -4.87
CA LEU A 113 13.60 21.72 -6.29
C LEU A 113 14.06 23.03 -6.98
N SER A 114 14.20 24.14 -6.26
CA SER A 114 14.38 25.47 -6.87
C SER A 114 15.77 25.76 -7.45
N ALA A 115 16.74 24.84 -7.28
CA ALA A 115 18.06 24.93 -7.90
C ALA A 115 18.60 23.53 -8.23
N ALA A 116 18.04 22.90 -9.27
CA ALA A 116 18.58 21.67 -9.84
C ALA A 116 19.83 22.01 -10.67
N THR A 117 20.99 21.56 -10.21
CA THR A 117 22.22 21.53 -11.00
C THR A 117 22.22 20.27 -11.86
N ASN A 118 22.99 20.25 -12.97
CA ASN A 118 23.12 19.06 -13.83
C ASN A 118 23.49 17.78 -13.04
N ASP A 119 24.31 17.91 -11.99
CA ASP A 119 24.71 16.80 -11.13
C ASP A 119 23.54 16.23 -10.31
N LYS A 120 22.63 17.09 -9.83
CA LYS A 120 21.43 16.65 -9.08
C LYS A 120 20.47 15.91 -9.99
N GLU A 121 20.27 16.38 -11.22
CA GLU A 121 19.44 15.68 -12.20
C GLU A 121 19.99 14.30 -12.55
N MET A 122 21.30 14.22 -12.79
CA MET A 122 21.97 12.94 -13.07
C MET A 122 21.80 11.96 -11.90
N LYS A 123 21.99 12.43 -10.67
CA LYS A 123 21.82 11.61 -9.47
C LYS A 123 20.38 11.17 -9.27
N ALA A 124 19.40 12.05 -9.52
CA ALA A 124 17.98 11.69 -9.46
C ALA A 124 17.62 10.61 -10.48
N ARG A 125 18.14 10.68 -11.71
CA ARG A 125 17.95 9.63 -12.73
C ARG A 125 18.53 8.29 -12.29
N GLU A 126 19.72 8.30 -11.68
CA GLU A 126 20.34 7.07 -11.16
C GLU A 126 19.52 6.47 -10.00
N LEU A 127 19.04 7.30 -9.08
CA LEU A 127 18.16 6.85 -8.01
C LEU A 127 16.86 6.24 -8.55
N LEU A 128 16.24 6.86 -9.55
CA LEU A 128 15.04 6.32 -10.18
C LEU A 128 15.31 4.97 -10.87
N LYS A 129 16.46 4.82 -11.52
CA LYS A 129 16.88 3.55 -12.13
C LYS A 129 17.01 2.46 -11.05
N ARG A 130 17.72 2.75 -9.96
CA ARG A 130 17.91 1.82 -8.84
C ARG A 130 16.60 1.45 -8.15
N LEU A 131 15.71 2.41 -7.91
CA LEU A 131 14.39 2.13 -7.33
C LEU A 131 13.58 1.18 -8.22
N ARG A 132 13.64 1.40 -9.53
CA ARG A 132 12.96 0.55 -10.52
C ARG A 132 13.50 -0.88 -10.50
N GLU A 133 14.82 -1.05 -10.44
CA GLU A 133 15.46 -2.37 -10.31
C GLU A 133 15.03 -3.09 -9.03
N LEU A 134 14.92 -2.38 -7.90
CA LEU A 134 14.40 -2.95 -6.64
C LEU A 134 12.94 -3.39 -6.77
N ILE A 135 12.10 -2.57 -7.39
CA ILE A 135 10.68 -2.91 -7.60
C ILE A 135 10.55 -4.13 -8.52
N TYR A 136 11.34 -4.23 -9.59
CA TYR A 136 11.27 -5.38 -10.52
C TYR A 136 11.70 -6.71 -9.89
N ARG A 137 12.42 -6.68 -8.76
CA ARG A 137 12.80 -7.89 -8.02
C ARG A 137 11.71 -8.39 -7.07
N LEU A 138 10.67 -7.60 -6.82
CA LEU A 138 9.51 -8.05 -6.06
C LEU A 138 8.71 -9.08 -6.88
N PRO A 139 7.97 -10.01 -6.24
CA PRO A 139 7.00 -10.83 -6.95
C PRO A 139 5.99 -9.99 -7.75
N GLU A 140 5.51 -10.50 -8.88
CA GLU A 140 4.62 -9.76 -9.80
C GLU A 140 3.38 -9.19 -9.08
N GLN A 141 2.74 -10.00 -8.23
CA GLN A 141 1.55 -9.59 -7.48
C GLN A 141 1.85 -8.48 -6.47
N ASN A 142 3.04 -8.50 -5.86
CA ASN A 142 3.50 -7.46 -4.95
C ASN A 142 3.71 -6.15 -5.73
N GLN A 143 4.30 -6.21 -6.93
CA GLN A 143 4.48 -5.04 -7.79
C GLN A 143 3.13 -4.42 -8.19
N LEU A 144 2.17 -5.22 -8.64
CA LEU A 144 0.85 -4.74 -9.05
C LEU A 144 0.08 -4.11 -7.88
N THR A 145 0.12 -4.75 -6.72
CA THR A 145 -0.55 -4.25 -5.51
C THR A 145 0.13 -2.98 -4.98
N LEU A 146 1.47 -2.94 -5.01
CA LEU A 146 2.24 -1.75 -4.68
C LEU A 146 1.94 -0.59 -5.63
N ALA A 147 1.91 -0.84 -6.94
CA ALA A 147 1.57 0.18 -7.94
C ALA A 147 0.18 0.75 -7.70
N ARG A 148 -0.83 -0.10 -7.42
CA ARG A 148 -2.18 0.36 -7.08
C ARG A 148 -2.20 1.23 -5.82
N LEU A 149 -1.46 0.83 -4.79
CA LEU A 149 -1.34 1.59 -3.53
C LEU A 149 -0.63 2.93 -3.75
N MET A 150 0.49 2.96 -4.49
CA MET A 150 1.25 4.18 -4.74
C MET A 150 0.47 5.17 -5.62
N TYR A 151 -0.26 4.67 -6.62
CA TYR A 151 -1.16 5.50 -7.43
C TYR A 151 -2.23 6.17 -6.57
N HIS A 152 -2.83 5.40 -5.64
CA HIS A 152 -3.82 5.93 -4.71
C HIS A 152 -3.24 7.01 -3.78
N LEU A 153 -2.09 6.75 -3.16
CA LEU A 153 -1.47 7.66 -2.19
C LEU A 153 -0.89 8.93 -2.80
N HIS A 154 -0.75 9.00 -4.13
CA HIS A 154 -0.31 10.19 -4.85
C HIS A 154 -1.44 11.19 -5.16
N ARG A 155 -2.71 10.76 -5.08
CA ARG A 155 -3.88 11.60 -5.34
C ARG A 155 -4.13 12.57 -4.20
#